data_AF-A0A518D981-F1
#
_entry.id   AF-A0A518D981-F1
#
_cell.length_a   1.000
_cell.length_b   1.000
_cell.length_c   1.000
_cell.angle_alpha   90.00
_cell.angle_beta   90.00
_cell.angle_gamma   90.00
#
_symmetry.space_group_name_H-M   'P 1'
#
loop_
_entity.id
_entity.type
_entity.pdbx_description
1 polymer ?
#
loop_
_entity_poly.entity_id
_entity_poly.type
_entity_poly.pdbx_seq_one_letter_code
_entity_poly.pdbx_strand_id
1 'polypeptide(L)'
;MKPIFAASLLAALVCTTASAQTFLSIGNPSFEDSIGNEPTGWTRSGGAAAHTQAVTDAAATNGANVGQVRGLHSTNATSGMSQALSDVFASGTYVLSFDAASRDSVSGTTSLYAGLFAGTLSQANTYASSTTLLTDGLSSPALASYQLEFELLGGPAIGQPIGIHFANAGADGVFLPGTQGEGLGSNLLWIDNIKLSFTAGSASVPGDANGNGSVGLEDFAYISDRLFNVVATPGSEGDLDFSGTVDFDDFGVWKSIYVPQAAAALGGDAVPEPASLAIGLLTAALAGVGLRRRC
;
A
#
# COMPACT_ATOMS: atom_id res chain seq x y z
N MET A 1 48.82 -9.57 39.46
CA MET A 1 48.54 -9.51 38.00
C MET A 1 47.08 -9.92 37.80
N LYS A 2 46.25 -9.01 37.27
CA LYS A 2 44.80 -9.20 37.05
C LYS A 2 44.57 -9.86 35.68
N PRO A 3 43.75 -10.91 35.54
CA PRO A 3 43.43 -11.47 34.23
C PRO A 3 42.46 -10.55 33.49
N ILE A 4 42.81 -10.21 32.25
CA ILE A 4 41.96 -9.49 31.30
C ILE A 4 41.09 -10.55 30.61
N PHE A 5 39.78 -10.54 30.85
CA PHE A 5 38.83 -11.36 30.11
C PHE A 5 38.63 -10.75 28.72
N ALA A 6 39.03 -11.48 27.68
CA ALA A 6 38.74 -11.13 26.30
C ALA A 6 37.24 -11.37 26.03
N ALA A 7 36.49 -10.29 25.82
CA ALA A 7 35.12 -10.37 25.35
C ALA A 7 35.11 -10.91 23.92
N SER A 8 34.57 -12.11 23.71
CA SER A 8 34.36 -12.68 22.38
C SER A 8 33.17 -11.93 21.74
N LEU A 9 33.48 -11.06 20.80
CA LEU A 9 32.49 -10.34 20.00
C LEU A 9 31.89 -11.32 18.98
N LEU A 10 30.77 -11.95 19.34
CA LEU A 10 30.01 -12.80 18.43
C LEU A 10 29.27 -11.87 17.44
N ALA A 11 29.88 -11.61 16.28
CA ALA A 11 29.20 -10.89 15.20
C ALA A 11 28.11 -11.80 14.63
N ALA A 12 26.85 -11.54 15.00
CA ALA A 12 25.71 -12.16 14.36
C ALA A 12 25.68 -11.72 12.89
N LEU A 13 25.96 -12.66 11.98
CA LEU A 13 25.81 -12.44 10.54
C LEU A 13 24.31 -12.35 10.25
N VAL A 14 23.77 -11.13 10.23
CA VAL A 14 22.40 -10.88 9.78
C VAL A 14 22.38 -11.07 8.26
N CYS A 15 21.93 -12.24 7.80
CA CYS A 15 21.69 -12.49 6.40
C CYS A 15 20.40 -11.78 6.00
N THR A 16 20.51 -10.61 5.37
CA THR A 16 19.36 -9.94 4.77
C THR A 16 19.02 -10.65 3.46
N THR A 17 17.88 -11.34 3.42
CA THR A 17 17.35 -11.87 2.17
C THR A 17 16.81 -10.71 1.35
N ALA A 18 17.45 -10.40 0.22
CA ALA A 18 16.90 -9.43 -0.71
C ALA A 18 15.50 -9.89 -1.16
N SER A 19 14.50 -9.03 -0.95
CA SER A 19 13.14 -9.29 -1.46
C SER A 19 13.18 -9.30 -2.99
N ALA A 20 12.59 -10.32 -3.60
CA ALA A 20 12.56 -10.45 -5.06
C ALA A 20 11.47 -9.53 -5.63
N GLN A 21 11.88 -8.62 -6.52
CA GLN A 21 10.96 -7.79 -7.28
C GLN A 21 10.24 -8.65 -8.34
N THR A 22 8.90 -8.57 -8.36
CA THR A 22 8.04 -9.29 -9.30
C THR A 22 7.37 -8.29 -10.24
N PHE A 23 7.35 -8.56 -11.55
CA PHE A 23 6.61 -7.75 -12.52
C PHE A 23 5.17 -8.25 -12.66
N LEU A 24 4.21 -7.33 -12.53
CA LEU A 24 2.79 -7.61 -12.70
C LEU A 24 2.40 -7.50 -14.17
N SER A 25 1.46 -8.34 -14.60
CA SER A 25 1.03 -8.38 -16.01
C SER A 25 0.08 -7.23 -16.32
N ILE A 26 0.44 -6.42 -17.32
CA ILE A 26 -0.36 -5.30 -17.83
C ILE A 26 -0.79 -5.67 -19.25
N GLY A 27 -2.07 -5.47 -19.58
CA GLY A 27 -2.57 -5.69 -20.93
C GLY A 27 -2.18 -4.52 -21.84
N ASN A 28 -1.52 -4.81 -22.96
CA ASN A 28 -1.12 -3.82 -23.96
C ASN A 28 -0.36 -2.60 -23.34
N PRO A 29 0.75 -2.81 -22.63
CA PRO A 29 1.47 -1.75 -21.89
C PRO A 29 2.18 -0.72 -22.78
N SER A 30 2.35 -1.02 -24.07
CA SER A 30 2.96 -0.15 -25.09
C SER A 30 2.01 0.20 -26.23
N PHE A 31 0.70 -0.05 -26.08
CA PHE A 31 -0.34 0.41 -27.00
C PHE A 31 -0.23 -0.08 -28.45
N GLU A 32 0.36 -1.26 -28.68
CA GLU A 32 0.64 -1.80 -30.01
C GLU A 32 -0.57 -2.50 -30.67
N ASP A 33 -1.61 -2.86 -29.90
CA ASP A 33 -2.65 -3.78 -30.39
C ASP A 33 -3.86 -3.13 -31.09
N SER A 34 -3.96 -1.79 -31.23
CA SER A 34 -5.18 -1.16 -31.80
C SER A 34 -5.06 0.34 -32.12
N ILE A 35 -4.42 0.68 -33.25
CA ILE A 35 -4.26 2.08 -33.70
C ILE A 35 -5.61 2.74 -34.02
N GLY A 36 -5.80 3.98 -33.56
CA GLY A 36 -6.95 4.83 -33.89
C GLY A 36 -8.24 4.53 -33.13
N ASN A 37 -8.23 3.55 -32.22
CA ASN A 37 -9.34 3.19 -31.35
C ASN A 37 -8.89 3.22 -29.88
N GLU A 38 -9.83 3.06 -28.95
CA GLU A 38 -9.52 2.82 -27.54
C GLU A 38 -8.55 1.62 -27.42
N PRO A 39 -7.41 1.77 -26.73
CA PRO A 39 -6.43 0.70 -26.67
C PRO A 39 -7.01 -0.58 -26.04
N THR A 40 -6.82 -1.72 -26.70
CA THR A 40 -7.28 -3.02 -26.16
C THR A 40 -6.80 -3.22 -24.72
N GLY A 41 -7.70 -3.58 -23.82
CA GLY A 41 -7.42 -3.79 -22.40
C GLY A 41 -7.45 -2.50 -21.55
N TRP A 42 -7.52 -1.32 -22.16
CA TRP A 42 -7.66 -0.05 -21.44
C TRP A 42 -9.10 0.44 -21.53
N THR A 43 -9.62 0.86 -20.38
CA THR A 43 -10.91 1.52 -20.28
C THR A 43 -10.71 3.02 -20.22
N ARG A 44 -11.45 3.75 -21.03
CA ARG A 44 -11.49 5.19 -20.97
C ARG A 44 -12.12 5.67 -19.65
N SER A 45 -11.45 6.60 -18.98
CA SER A 45 -11.97 7.31 -17.80
C SER A 45 -12.30 8.75 -18.17
N GLY A 46 -13.50 9.23 -17.81
CA GLY A 46 -13.98 10.59 -18.12
C GLY A 46 -15.32 10.61 -18.86
N GLY A 47 -15.89 11.80 -19.05
CA GLY A 47 -17.17 11.98 -19.74
C GLY A 47 -17.13 11.60 -21.23
N ALA A 48 -18.31 11.60 -21.89
CA ALA A 48 -18.53 11.18 -23.29
C ALA A 48 -17.66 11.88 -24.35
N ALA A 49 -16.94 12.95 -24.00
CA ALA A 49 -16.02 13.64 -24.89
C ALA A 49 -14.52 13.32 -24.67
N ALA A 50 -14.11 12.60 -23.62
CA ALA A 50 -12.72 12.12 -23.46
C ALA A 50 -12.19 11.39 -24.72
N HIS A 51 -10.93 11.60 -25.09
CA HIS A 51 -10.35 10.89 -26.24
C HIS A 51 -9.10 10.15 -25.79
N THR A 52 -9.20 8.82 -25.77
CA THR A 52 -8.10 7.90 -25.54
C THR A 52 -7.92 7.01 -26.75
N GLN A 53 -6.75 7.02 -27.36
CA GLN A 53 -6.47 6.22 -28.55
C GLN A 53 -4.99 5.84 -28.62
N ALA A 54 -4.68 4.70 -29.24
CA ALA A 54 -3.31 4.40 -29.63
C ALA A 54 -2.98 5.15 -30.94
N VAL A 55 -1.82 5.79 -31.01
CA VAL A 55 -1.34 6.49 -32.20
C VAL A 55 0.09 6.11 -32.52
N THR A 56 0.39 5.97 -33.81
CA THR A 56 1.76 5.76 -34.27
C THR A 56 2.55 7.04 -34.14
N ASP A 57 3.70 6.98 -33.47
CA ASP A 57 4.59 8.12 -33.38
C ASP A 57 6.06 7.69 -33.23
N ALA A 58 6.96 8.45 -33.85
CA ALA A 58 8.40 8.18 -33.79
C ALA A 58 9.00 8.43 -32.39
N ALA A 59 8.27 9.10 -31.50
CA ALA A 59 8.66 9.30 -30.12
C ALA A 59 8.43 8.07 -29.23
N ALA A 60 7.75 7.02 -29.71
CA ALA A 60 7.53 5.78 -28.96
C ALA A 60 8.86 5.20 -28.46
N THR A 61 8.90 4.83 -27.17
CA THR A 61 10.09 4.26 -26.52
C THR A 61 10.06 2.74 -26.54
N ASN A 62 8.88 2.14 -26.79
CA ASN A 62 8.72 0.71 -26.96
C ASN A 62 7.74 0.40 -28.10
N GLY A 63 8.27 0.00 -29.26
CA GLY A 63 7.46 -0.30 -30.44
C GLY A 63 7.30 0.91 -31.36
N ALA A 64 6.10 1.12 -31.88
CA ALA A 64 5.80 2.18 -32.85
C ALA A 64 4.63 3.08 -32.41
N ASN A 65 3.91 2.71 -31.35
CA ASN A 65 2.70 3.36 -30.93
C ASN A 65 2.82 3.93 -29.51
N VAL A 66 2.01 4.94 -29.22
CA VAL A 66 1.86 5.52 -27.88
C VAL A 66 0.39 5.63 -27.54
N GLY A 67 0.07 5.57 -26.25
CA GLY A 67 -1.24 5.87 -25.71
C GLY A 67 -1.43 7.37 -25.66
N GLN A 68 -2.41 7.89 -26.40
CA GLN A 68 -2.75 9.31 -26.40
C GLN A 68 -3.96 9.58 -25.50
N VAL A 69 -3.81 10.51 -24.56
CA VAL A 69 -4.88 11.03 -23.70
C VAL A 69 -5.06 12.52 -23.98
N ARG A 70 -6.17 12.90 -24.60
CA ARG A 70 -6.48 14.30 -24.90
C ARG A 70 -7.28 14.94 -23.77
N GLY A 71 -6.83 16.10 -23.29
CA GLY A 71 -7.59 16.95 -22.37
C GLY A 71 -8.85 17.52 -23.02
N LEU A 72 -9.91 17.76 -22.24
CA LEU A 72 -11.19 18.21 -22.79
C LEU A 72 -11.23 19.72 -22.99
N HIS A 73 -11.99 20.14 -24.00
CA HIS A 73 -12.36 21.55 -24.24
C HIS A 73 -13.43 22.07 -23.25
N SER A 74 -13.71 21.32 -22.19
CA SER A 74 -14.66 21.73 -21.16
C SER A 74 -13.94 21.82 -19.84
N THR A 75 -14.21 22.90 -19.11
CA THR A 75 -13.77 23.20 -17.74
C THR A 75 -14.03 22.07 -16.74
N ASN A 76 -14.87 21.11 -17.13
CA ASN A 76 -15.49 20.16 -16.22
C ASN A 76 -15.12 18.69 -16.46
N ALA A 77 -14.05 18.39 -17.21
CA ALA A 77 -13.85 17.00 -17.60
C ALA A 77 -12.38 16.58 -17.67
N THR A 78 -12.02 15.69 -16.75
CA THR A 78 -10.79 14.91 -16.81
C THR A 78 -10.94 13.82 -17.88
N SER A 79 -9.90 13.64 -18.68
CA SER A 79 -9.78 12.51 -19.59
C SER A 79 -8.63 11.65 -19.14
N GLY A 80 -8.80 10.35 -19.23
CA GLY A 80 -7.78 9.41 -18.83
C GLY A 80 -8.06 8.03 -19.35
N MET A 81 -7.13 7.13 -19.08
CA MET A 81 -7.26 5.71 -19.33
C MET A 81 -6.89 4.95 -18.07
N SER A 82 -7.62 3.87 -17.84
CA SER A 82 -7.43 3.00 -16.69
C SER A 82 -7.48 1.54 -17.11
N GLN A 83 -6.73 0.69 -16.42
CA GLN A 83 -6.80 -0.75 -16.58
C GLN A 83 -6.85 -1.40 -15.19
N ALA A 84 -7.85 -2.25 -14.98
CA ALA A 84 -7.87 -3.16 -13.85
C ALA A 84 -7.03 -4.41 -14.20
N LEU A 85 -6.17 -4.81 -13.29
CA LEU A 85 -5.32 -5.99 -13.40
C LEU A 85 -6.00 -7.18 -12.73
N SER A 86 -5.53 -8.40 -13.05
CA SER A 86 -6.00 -9.62 -12.38
C SER A 86 -5.40 -9.80 -10.98
N ASP A 87 -4.26 -9.17 -10.72
CA ASP A 87 -3.58 -9.21 -9.42
C ASP A 87 -4.30 -8.34 -8.39
N VAL A 88 -4.14 -8.67 -7.11
CA VAL A 88 -4.69 -7.91 -5.98
C VAL A 88 -3.58 -7.25 -5.18
N PHE A 89 -3.89 -6.16 -4.49
CA PHE A 89 -2.91 -5.51 -3.62
C PHE A 89 -2.51 -6.43 -2.46
N ALA A 90 -1.22 -6.40 -2.17
CA ALA A 90 -0.57 -7.04 -1.04
C ALA A 90 0.32 -6.02 -0.33
N SER A 91 0.71 -6.33 0.90
CA SER A 91 1.62 -5.46 1.65
C SER A 91 3.00 -5.43 0.99
N GLY A 92 3.51 -4.24 0.69
CA GLY A 92 4.82 -4.04 0.09
C GLY A 92 4.92 -2.77 -0.74
N THR A 93 5.97 -2.72 -1.56
CA THR A 93 6.30 -1.57 -2.39
C THR A 93 5.94 -1.86 -3.83
N TYR A 94 5.09 -1.01 -4.41
CA TYR A 94 4.76 -1.01 -5.82
C TYR A 94 5.54 0.09 -6.53
N VAL A 95 6.11 -0.25 -7.68
CA VAL A 95 6.80 0.71 -8.55
C VAL A 95 6.12 0.70 -9.91
N LEU A 96 5.42 1.80 -10.22
CA LEU A 96 4.85 2.07 -11.55
C LEU A 96 5.85 2.92 -12.33
N SER A 97 6.39 2.38 -13.43
CA SER A 97 7.20 3.13 -14.37
C SER A 97 6.53 3.22 -15.73
N PHE A 98 6.78 4.33 -16.42
CA PHE A 98 6.19 4.64 -17.72
C PHE A 98 6.99 5.76 -18.37
N ASP A 99 6.83 5.91 -19.68
CA ASP A 99 7.37 7.04 -20.42
C ASP A 99 6.22 7.99 -20.79
N ALA A 100 6.41 9.30 -20.65
CA ALA A 100 5.37 10.27 -20.99
C ALA A 100 5.91 11.57 -21.60
N ALA A 101 5.08 12.23 -22.43
CA ALA A 101 5.32 13.55 -22.99
C ALA A 101 4.01 14.33 -23.12
N SER A 102 4.13 15.65 -23.08
CA SER A 102 3.08 16.55 -23.54
C SER A 102 3.36 16.89 -25.00
N ARG A 103 2.33 16.80 -25.84
CA ARG A 103 2.37 17.23 -27.23
C ARG A 103 1.40 18.38 -27.45
N ASP A 104 1.56 19.45 -26.69
CA ASP A 104 0.86 20.70 -27.00
C ASP A 104 1.66 21.49 -28.04
N SER A 105 0.97 22.05 -29.03
CA SER A 105 1.55 22.97 -30.02
C SER A 105 1.49 24.43 -29.54
N VAL A 106 0.80 24.72 -28.44
CA VAL A 106 0.46 26.09 -27.99
C VAL A 106 0.98 26.38 -26.58
N SER A 107 2.31 26.32 -26.35
CA SER A 107 3.02 26.89 -25.19
C SER A 107 2.55 26.52 -23.76
N GLY A 108 1.55 25.65 -23.61
CA GLY A 108 0.97 25.26 -22.34
C GLY A 108 1.72 24.10 -21.71
N THR A 109 1.91 24.16 -20.40
CA THR A 109 2.28 23.00 -19.61
C THR A 109 1.07 22.08 -19.48
N THR A 110 1.30 20.79 -19.61
CA THR A 110 0.29 19.78 -19.35
C THR A 110 0.66 19.01 -18.11
N SER A 111 -0.32 18.84 -17.22
CA SER A 111 -0.15 18.02 -16.04
C SER A 111 -0.67 16.60 -16.26
N LEU A 112 0.16 15.63 -15.88
CA LEU A 112 -0.17 14.22 -15.89
C LEU A 112 -0.44 13.75 -14.46
N TYR A 113 -1.60 13.15 -14.28
CA TYR A 113 -1.90 12.32 -13.13
C TYR A 113 -1.61 10.85 -13.48
N ALA A 114 -0.88 10.15 -12.62
CA ALA A 114 -0.61 8.73 -12.75
C ALA A 114 -0.68 8.09 -11.36
N GLY A 115 -1.35 6.95 -11.24
CA GLY A 115 -1.58 6.35 -9.92
C GLY A 115 -2.13 4.95 -9.96
N LEU A 116 -2.26 4.36 -8.77
CA LEU A 116 -2.87 3.06 -8.56
C LEU A 116 -4.21 3.20 -7.84
N PHE A 117 -5.21 2.39 -8.23
CA PHE A 117 -6.53 2.35 -7.59
C PHE A 117 -6.88 0.93 -7.15
N ALA A 118 -7.70 0.81 -6.12
CA ALA A 118 -8.17 -0.46 -5.57
C ALA A 118 -9.60 -0.75 -6.01
N GLY A 119 -9.84 -1.96 -6.53
CA GLY A 119 -11.16 -2.40 -6.95
C GLY A 119 -11.60 -1.79 -8.28
N THR A 120 -12.77 -1.15 -8.30
CA THR A 120 -13.31 -0.51 -9.50
C THR A 120 -13.09 0.99 -9.43
N LEU A 121 -12.55 1.60 -10.49
CA LEU A 121 -12.43 3.04 -10.58
C LEU A 121 -13.83 3.66 -10.65
N SER A 122 -14.34 4.13 -9.52
CA SER A 122 -15.54 4.98 -9.46
C SER A 122 -15.09 6.45 -9.46
N GLN A 123 -15.92 7.36 -10.00
CA GLN A 123 -15.62 8.81 -9.97
C GLN A 123 -15.45 9.34 -8.54
N ALA A 124 -15.92 8.60 -7.53
CA ALA A 124 -15.72 8.88 -6.12
C ALA A 124 -14.68 7.90 -5.54
N ASN A 125 -13.42 8.34 -5.52
CA ASN A 125 -12.39 7.95 -4.55
C ASN A 125 -12.26 6.46 -4.19
N THR A 126 -11.47 5.72 -4.97
CA THR A 126 -10.81 4.51 -4.42
C THR A 126 -9.39 4.40 -4.95
N TYR A 127 -8.61 5.49 -4.84
CA TYR A 127 -7.17 5.42 -5.05
C TYR A 127 -6.53 4.76 -3.83
N ALA A 128 -5.78 3.68 -4.04
CA ALA A 128 -5.02 3.03 -2.98
C ALA A 128 -3.87 3.93 -2.51
N SER A 129 -3.30 4.66 -3.46
CA SER A 129 -2.40 5.77 -3.25
C SER A 129 -2.35 6.59 -4.54
N SER A 130 -2.51 7.90 -4.43
CA SER A 130 -2.49 8.81 -5.57
C SER A 130 -1.31 9.75 -5.47
N THR A 131 -0.44 9.74 -6.48
CA THR A 131 0.63 10.73 -6.62
C THR A 131 0.36 11.55 -7.87
N THR A 132 0.06 12.83 -7.70
CA THR A 132 0.08 13.77 -8.83
C THR A 132 1.55 13.97 -9.21
N LEU A 133 2.00 13.33 -10.30
CA LEU A 133 3.44 13.25 -10.56
C LEU A 133 4.02 14.52 -11.19
N LEU A 134 3.27 15.27 -12.01
CA LEU A 134 3.85 16.42 -12.71
C LEU A 134 2.91 17.60 -12.87
N THR A 135 3.27 18.72 -12.25
CA THR A 135 2.74 20.06 -12.57
C THR A 135 3.72 20.91 -13.37
N ASP A 136 5.00 20.52 -13.45
CA ASP A 136 6.01 21.32 -14.16
C ASP A 136 6.46 20.69 -15.49
N GLY A 137 5.95 21.26 -16.57
CA GLY A 137 6.77 21.48 -17.77
C GLY A 137 7.19 20.27 -18.60
N LEU A 138 6.28 19.32 -18.87
CA LEU A 138 6.40 18.49 -20.08
C LEU A 138 6.42 19.43 -21.30
N SER A 139 7.61 19.85 -21.72
CA SER A 139 7.85 20.83 -22.80
C SER A 139 8.70 20.25 -23.91
N SER A 140 9.19 19.02 -23.74
CA SER A 140 9.93 18.26 -24.73
C SER A 140 8.98 17.39 -25.55
N PRO A 141 9.14 17.35 -26.89
CA PRO A 141 8.40 16.41 -27.73
C PRO A 141 8.85 14.95 -27.55
N ALA A 142 9.96 14.70 -26.84
CA ALA A 142 10.43 13.35 -26.53
C ALA A 142 9.80 12.84 -25.23
N LEU A 143 9.40 11.56 -25.24
CA LEU A 143 8.97 10.85 -24.03
C LEU A 143 10.11 10.83 -23.00
N ALA A 144 9.79 11.21 -21.77
CA ALA A 144 10.67 11.10 -20.61
C ALA A 144 10.21 9.95 -19.70
N SER A 145 11.17 9.28 -19.06
CA SER A 145 10.86 8.18 -18.14
C SER A 145 10.50 8.68 -16.74
N TYR A 146 9.46 8.08 -16.19
CA TYR A 146 8.91 8.37 -14.88
C TYR A 146 8.81 7.10 -14.04
N GLN A 147 8.92 7.28 -12.73
CA GLN A 147 8.79 6.21 -11.75
C GLN A 147 8.03 6.74 -10.53
N LEU A 148 6.99 6.01 -10.15
CA LEU A 148 6.19 6.23 -8.96
C LEU A 148 6.37 5.07 -8.00
N GLU A 149 6.64 5.37 -6.74
CA GLU A 149 6.75 4.39 -5.69
C GLU A 149 5.57 4.53 -4.73
N PHE A 150 4.89 3.42 -4.46
CA PHE A 150 3.75 3.33 -3.55
C PHE A 150 4.06 2.26 -2.50
N GLU A 151 4.15 2.68 -1.25
CA GLU A 151 4.27 1.76 -0.13
C GLU A 151 2.88 1.48 0.44
N LEU A 152 2.49 0.21 0.42
CA LEU A 152 1.24 -0.27 1.00
C LEU A 152 1.58 -1.17 2.19
N LEU A 153 1.47 -0.61 3.39
CA LEU A 153 1.71 -1.37 4.62
C LEU A 153 0.45 -2.12 5.08
N GLY A 154 -0.74 -1.71 4.63
CA GLY A 154 -2.01 -2.40 4.87
C GLY A 154 -3.20 -1.63 4.28
N GLY A 155 -4.40 -1.85 4.81
CA GLY A 155 -5.57 -1.00 4.56
C GLY A 155 -6.66 -1.61 3.70
N PRO A 156 -7.75 -0.87 3.45
CA PRO A 156 -8.92 -1.36 2.72
C PRO A 156 -8.60 -1.70 1.25
N ALA A 157 -7.45 -1.25 0.75
CA ALA A 157 -6.95 -1.60 -0.57
C ALA A 157 -6.40 -3.03 -0.63
N ILE A 158 -5.87 -3.59 0.47
CA ILE A 158 -5.27 -4.94 0.47
C ILE A 158 -6.33 -5.99 0.12
N GLY A 159 -5.96 -6.90 -0.77
CA GLY A 159 -6.86 -7.93 -1.30
C GLY A 159 -7.83 -7.43 -2.36
N GLN A 160 -7.88 -6.12 -2.65
CA GLN A 160 -8.66 -5.58 -3.76
C GLN A 160 -7.87 -5.69 -5.07
N PRO A 161 -8.56 -5.85 -6.22
CA PRO A 161 -7.93 -5.78 -7.54
C PRO A 161 -7.10 -4.51 -7.71
N ILE A 162 -5.91 -4.65 -8.29
CA ILE A 162 -5.05 -3.52 -8.63
C ILE A 162 -5.57 -2.86 -9.89
N GLY A 163 -5.58 -1.53 -9.91
CA GLY A 163 -5.85 -0.75 -11.09
C GLY A 163 -4.76 0.29 -11.35
N ILE A 164 -4.47 0.56 -12.62
CA ILE A 164 -3.56 1.63 -13.06
C ILE A 164 -4.40 2.72 -13.71
N HIS A 165 -4.15 3.98 -13.38
CA HIS A 165 -4.84 5.12 -13.96
C HIS A 165 -3.88 6.20 -14.41
N PHE A 166 -4.09 6.69 -15.63
CA PHE A 166 -3.45 7.88 -16.17
C PHE A 166 -4.53 8.89 -16.55
N ALA A 167 -4.39 10.14 -16.13
CA ALA A 167 -5.32 11.21 -16.49
C ALA A 167 -4.59 12.50 -16.89
N ASN A 168 -5.13 13.17 -17.88
CA ASN A 168 -4.78 14.54 -18.21
C ASN A 168 -5.47 15.48 -17.21
N ALA A 169 -4.65 16.13 -16.38
CA ALA A 169 -5.10 17.04 -15.33
C ALA A 169 -5.25 18.49 -15.81
N GLY A 170 -5.01 18.78 -17.10
CA GLY A 170 -5.09 20.13 -17.66
C GLY A 170 -3.82 20.95 -17.40
N ALA A 171 -3.92 22.27 -17.55
CA ALA A 171 -2.78 23.19 -17.45
C ALA A 171 -2.46 23.63 -16.01
N ASP A 172 -3.44 23.58 -15.12
CA ASP A 172 -3.33 24.18 -13.78
C ASP A 172 -2.72 23.23 -12.73
N GLY A 173 -2.40 21.98 -13.09
CA GLY A 173 -1.72 21.02 -12.21
C GLY A 173 -2.50 20.54 -10.99
N VAL A 174 -3.67 21.10 -10.73
CA VAL A 174 -4.51 20.73 -9.59
C VAL A 174 -5.49 19.63 -10.00
N PHE A 175 -5.08 18.38 -9.78
CA PHE A 175 -6.02 17.27 -9.69
C PHE A 175 -6.52 17.19 -8.24
N LEU A 176 -7.71 17.75 -7.93
CA LEU A 176 -8.44 17.28 -6.75
C LEU A 176 -9.44 16.24 -7.23
N PRO A 177 -9.49 15.04 -6.64
CA PRO A 177 -10.56 14.09 -6.90
C PRO A 177 -11.92 14.77 -6.70
N GLY A 178 -12.64 15.03 -7.81
CA GLY A 178 -13.92 15.75 -7.80
C GLY A 178 -13.89 17.25 -8.12
N THR A 179 -12.72 17.89 -8.28
CA THR A 179 -12.63 19.24 -8.87
C THR A 179 -11.85 19.21 -10.17
N GLN A 180 -12.37 19.94 -11.15
CA GLN A 180 -12.07 19.77 -12.56
C GLN A 180 -11.11 20.87 -13.02
N GLY A 181 -10.05 20.50 -13.74
CA GLY A 181 -9.07 21.44 -14.29
C GLY A 181 -9.54 22.04 -15.62
N GLU A 182 -9.22 23.32 -15.85
CA GLU A 182 -9.49 24.03 -17.09
C GLU A 182 -8.55 23.50 -18.21
N GLY A 183 -9.12 22.87 -19.22
CA GLY A 183 -8.39 22.40 -20.40
C GLY A 183 -8.65 23.29 -21.61
N LEU A 184 -7.63 23.98 -22.11
CA LEU A 184 -7.63 24.46 -23.49
C LEU A 184 -7.47 23.23 -24.39
N GLY A 185 -8.34 23.09 -25.39
CA GLY A 185 -8.55 21.87 -26.18
C GLY A 185 -7.39 21.28 -26.98
N SER A 186 -6.19 21.82 -26.85
CA SER A 186 -4.97 21.36 -27.55
C SER A 186 -4.08 20.49 -26.67
N ASN A 187 -4.45 20.26 -25.41
CA ASN A 187 -3.62 19.52 -24.48
C ASN A 187 -3.64 18.00 -24.80
N LEU A 188 -2.49 17.47 -25.24
CA LEU A 188 -2.29 16.06 -25.54
C LEU A 188 -1.20 15.48 -24.63
N LEU A 189 -1.53 14.37 -23.99
CA LEU A 189 -0.56 13.52 -23.31
C LEU A 189 -0.30 12.27 -24.12
N TRP A 190 0.96 11.89 -24.16
CA TRP A 190 1.42 10.60 -24.64
C TRP A 190 2.03 9.80 -23.52
N ILE A 191 1.73 8.52 -23.51
CA ILE A 191 2.18 7.55 -22.51
C ILE A 191 2.62 6.28 -23.26
N ASP A 192 3.70 5.67 -22.82
CA ASP A 192 4.25 4.42 -23.38
C ASP A 192 4.99 3.61 -22.29
N ASN A 193 5.36 2.37 -22.62
CA ASN A 193 6.30 1.52 -21.89
C ASN A 193 5.93 1.31 -20.41
N ILE A 194 4.64 1.09 -20.15
CA ILE A 194 4.11 0.99 -18.79
C ILE A 194 4.56 -0.32 -18.15
N LYS A 195 5.11 -0.23 -16.94
CA LYS A 195 5.53 -1.39 -16.14
C LYS A 195 5.07 -1.18 -14.72
N LEU A 196 4.55 -2.24 -14.12
CA LEU A 196 4.27 -2.28 -12.70
C LEU A 196 5.07 -3.43 -12.09
N SER A 197 5.82 -3.11 -11.05
CA SER A 197 6.54 -4.10 -10.27
C SER A 197 6.17 -4.00 -8.81
N PHE A 198 6.29 -5.12 -8.13
CA PHE A 198 5.96 -5.29 -6.73
C PHE A 198 7.12 -5.96 -6.03
N THR A 199 7.56 -5.35 -4.95
CA THR A 199 8.49 -5.93 -4.00
C THR A 199 7.69 -6.20 -2.74
N ALA A 200 7.51 -7.48 -2.41
CA ALA A 200 6.83 -7.84 -1.17
C ALA A 200 7.55 -7.17 -0.01
N GLY A 201 6.79 -6.40 0.77
CA GLY A 201 7.29 -5.86 2.02
C GLY A 201 7.50 -7.00 3.00
N SER A 202 8.23 -6.73 4.08
CA SER A 202 8.00 -7.49 5.30
C SER A 202 6.51 -7.37 5.58
N ALA A 203 5.74 -8.44 5.38
CA ALA A 203 4.29 -8.38 5.57
C ALA A 203 4.04 -7.74 6.93
N SER A 204 3.41 -6.56 6.96
CA SER A 204 3.07 -5.94 8.23
C SER A 204 2.29 -7.00 9.00
N VAL A 205 2.78 -7.39 10.16
CA VAL A 205 2.08 -8.39 10.94
C VAL A 205 0.83 -7.67 11.41
N PRO A 206 -0.39 -8.16 11.11
CA PRO A 206 -1.59 -7.46 11.54
C PRO A 206 -1.51 -7.19 13.05
N GLY A 207 -1.67 -5.93 13.48
CA GLY A 207 -1.51 -5.52 14.88
C GLY A 207 -0.10 -5.05 15.28
N ASP A 208 0.90 -5.13 14.40
CA ASP A 208 2.24 -4.57 14.61
C ASP A 208 2.23 -3.07 14.31
N ALA A 209 1.78 -2.30 15.31
CA ALA A 209 1.60 -0.86 15.24
C ALA A 209 2.93 -0.09 15.12
N ASN A 210 4.04 -0.66 15.59
CA ASN A 210 5.35 -0.02 15.57
C ASN A 210 6.26 -0.52 14.43
N GLY A 211 5.84 -1.51 13.66
CA GLY A 211 6.53 -2.04 12.48
C GLY A 211 7.78 -2.86 12.80
N ASN A 212 7.88 -3.45 13.98
CA ASN A 212 9.06 -4.24 14.39
C ASN A 212 9.02 -5.70 13.93
N GLY A 213 7.96 -6.11 13.24
CA GLY A 213 7.73 -7.46 12.74
C GLY A 213 7.07 -8.40 13.77
N SER A 214 6.54 -7.89 14.88
CA SER A 214 5.88 -8.69 15.91
C SER A 214 4.74 -7.92 16.59
N VAL A 215 3.72 -8.63 17.07
CA VAL A 215 2.58 -8.05 17.80
C VAL A 215 2.80 -8.24 19.29
N GLY A 216 3.12 -7.17 19.99
CA GLY A 216 3.53 -7.12 21.39
C GLY A 216 2.84 -6.02 22.20
N LEU A 217 3.30 -5.85 23.44
CA LEU A 217 2.85 -4.75 24.31
C LEU A 217 3.47 -3.41 23.89
N GLU A 218 4.58 -3.46 23.17
CA GLU A 218 5.25 -2.33 22.56
C GLU A 218 4.34 -1.65 21.53
N ASP A 219 3.52 -2.43 20.80
CA ASP A 219 2.51 -1.91 19.87
C ASP A 219 1.39 -1.20 20.61
N PHE A 220 0.91 -1.78 21.70
CA PHE A 220 -0.07 -1.11 22.57
C PHE A 220 0.47 0.21 23.12
N ALA A 221 1.70 0.22 23.63
CA ALA A 221 2.34 1.45 24.10
C ALA A 221 2.40 2.49 22.98
N TYR A 222 2.77 2.06 21.78
CA TYR A 222 2.89 2.91 20.60
C TYR A 222 1.56 3.54 20.16
N ILE A 223 0.46 2.77 20.18
CA ILE A 223 -0.91 3.26 19.97
C ILE A 223 -1.31 4.24 21.08
N SER A 224 -1.08 3.85 22.34
CA SER A 224 -1.48 4.65 23.50
C SER A 224 -0.79 6.01 23.58
N ASP A 225 0.47 6.09 23.16
CA ASP A 225 1.27 7.32 23.11
C ASP A 225 0.79 8.28 22.01
N ARG A 226 -0.03 7.78 21.05
CA ARG A 226 -0.52 8.54 19.89
C ARG A 226 -2.03 8.68 19.85
N LEU A 227 -2.74 8.23 20.88
CA LEU A 227 -4.19 8.27 20.91
C LEU A 227 -4.71 9.69 20.65
N PHE A 228 -5.64 9.80 19.70
CA PHE A 228 -6.25 11.00 19.11
C PHE A 228 -5.34 11.84 18.20
N ASN A 229 -4.16 11.35 17.82
CA ASN A 229 -3.35 11.99 16.80
C ASN A 229 -3.91 11.69 15.41
N VAL A 230 -4.00 12.73 14.58
CA VAL A 230 -4.21 12.58 13.14
C VAL A 230 -2.86 12.23 12.51
N VAL A 231 -2.80 11.13 11.78
CA VAL A 231 -1.58 10.67 11.12
C VAL A 231 -1.51 11.22 9.70
N ALA A 232 -0.29 11.49 9.22
CA ALA A 232 -0.09 12.00 7.86
C ALA A 232 -0.47 10.96 6.79
N THR A 233 -0.28 9.68 7.12
CA THR A 233 -0.55 8.55 6.23
C THR A 233 -1.41 7.53 7.00
N PRO A 234 -2.66 7.27 6.58
CA PRO A 234 -3.47 6.23 7.20
C PRO A 234 -2.77 4.87 7.18
N GLY A 235 -2.85 4.11 8.27
CA GLY A 235 -2.10 2.85 8.39
C GLY A 235 -0.71 2.95 9.00
N SER A 236 -0.28 4.16 9.37
CA SER A 236 1.01 4.43 9.97
C SER A 236 0.87 4.95 11.40
N GLU A 237 1.98 4.98 12.13
CA GLU A 237 2.02 5.63 13.45
C GLU A 237 0.96 5.09 14.44
N GLY A 238 0.57 3.83 14.32
CA GLY A 238 -0.39 3.17 15.22
C GLY A 238 -1.86 3.23 14.78
N ASP A 239 -2.16 3.85 13.64
CA ASP A 239 -3.44 3.74 12.95
C ASP A 239 -3.48 2.38 12.24
N LEU A 240 -4.09 1.38 12.87
CA LEU A 240 -4.23 0.01 12.40
C LEU A 240 -5.52 -0.22 11.60
N ASP A 241 -6.52 0.66 11.70
CA ASP A 241 -7.79 0.59 10.99
C ASP A 241 -7.87 1.48 9.74
N PHE A 242 -6.82 2.28 9.51
CA PHE A 242 -6.63 3.16 8.36
C PHE A 242 -7.65 4.32 8.31
N SER A 243 -8.15 4.75 9.47
CA SER A 243 -9.06 5.89 9.58
C SER A 243 -8.36 7.24 9.44
N GLY A 244 -7.02 7.27 9.50
CA GLY A 244 -6.22 8.49 9.51
C GLY A 244 -6.14 9.15 10.89
N THR A 245 -6.72 8.54 11.93
CA THR A 245 -6.62 8.98 13.33
C THR A 245 -6.33 7.78 14.19
N VAL A 246 -5.33 7.86 15.07
CA VAL A 246 -5.10 6.79 16.06
C VAL A 246 -6.15 6.90 17.15
N ASP A 247 -7.07 5.95 17.29
CA ASP A 247 -8.11 5.97 18.31
C ASP A 247 -8.36 4.59 18.97
N PHE A 248 -9.55 4.40 19.55
CA PHE A 248 -9.88 3.16 20.25
C PHE A 248 -10.22 2.00 19.33
N ASP A 249 -10.57 2.27 18.07
CA ASP A 249 -10.83 1.24 17.08
C ASP A 249 -9.50 0.55 16.69
N ASP A 250 -8.38 1.30 16.61
CA ASP A 250 -7.04 0.74 16.44
C ASP A 250 -6.62 -0.19 17.57
N PHE A 251 -6.90 0.24 18.82
CA PHE A 251 -6.69 -0.62 19.97
C PHE A 251 -7.54 -1.90 19.89
N GLY A 252 -8.77 -1.79 19.38
CA GLY A 252 -9.64 -2.92 19.09
C GLY A 252 -9.01 -3.90 18.10
N VAL A 253 -8.43 -3.39 17.01
CA VAL A 253 -7.71 -4.18 16.00
C VAL A 253 -6.52 -4.89 16.66
N TRP A 254 -5.61 -4.17 17.33
CA TRP A 254 -4.46 -4.77 18.02
C TRP A 254 -4.89 -5.87 19.00
N LYS A 255 -5.86 -5.57 19.86
CA LYS A 255 -6.33 -6.50 20.91
C LYS A 255 -6.93 -7.77 20.33
N SER A 256 -7.56 -7.69 19.15
CA SER A 256 -8.15 -8.86 18.49
C SER A 256 -7.11 -9.86 17.97
N ILE A 257 -5.87 -9.39 17.74
CA ILE A 257 -4.77 -10.18 17.16
C ILE A 257 -3.73 -10.54 18.23
N TYR A 258 -3.51 -9.67 19.21
CA TYR A 258 -2.55 -9.87 20.28
C TYR A 258 -2.85 -11.17 21.06
N VAL A 259 -1.93 -12.13 20.96
CA VAL A 259 -1.94 -13.35 21.77
C VAL A 259 -1.06 -13.09 22.99
N PRO A 260 -1.61 -13.02 24.22
CA PRO A 260 -0.80 -12.85 25.40
C PRO A 260 0.21 -14.00 25.50
N GLN A 261 1.51 -13.71 25.36
CA GLN A 261 2.56 -14.75 25.43
C GLN A 261 2.52 -15.52 26.76
N ALA A 262 1.94 -14.91 27.80
CA ALA A 262 1.69 -15.56 29.09
C ALA A 262 0.71 -16.75 29.01
N ALA A 263 -0.19 -16.82 28.03
CA ALA A 263 -1.11 -17.95 27.88
C ALA A 263 -0.42 -19.18 27.26
N ALA A 264 0.64 -18.98 26.46
CA ALA A 264 1.39 -20.08 25.85
C ALA A 264 2.39 -20.73 26.83
N ALA A 265 2.91 -19.98 27.81
CA ALA A 265 3.82 -20.48 28.84
C ALA A 265 3.12 -21.28 29.96
N LEU A 266 1.80 -21.13 30.13
CA LEU A 266 1.03 -21.85 31.15
C LEU A 266 0.58 -23.26 30.73
N GLY A 267 0.99 -23.73 29.53
CA GLY A 267 0.61 -25.03 29.00
C GLY A 267 1.48 -26.23 29.43
N GLY A 268 2.50 -26.06 30.28
CA GLY A 268 3.44 -27.16 30.54
C GLY A 268 4.22 -27.13 31.86
N ASP A 269 4.40 -25.97 32.48
CA ASP A 269 4.91 -25.95 33.85
C ASP A 269 3.74 -26.30 34.77
N ALA A 270 3.69 -27.57 35.17
CA ALA A 270 2.83 -28.06 36.22
C ALA A 270 3.00 -27.12 37.42
N VAL A 271 2.05 -26.19 37.58
CA VAL A 271 1.96 -25.32 38.75
C VAL A 271 2.05 -26.26 39.94
N PRO A 272 3.11 -26.20 40.76
CA PRO A 272 3.26 -27.11 41.89
C PRO A 272 1.94 -27.09 42.65
N GLU A 273 1.27 -28.25 42.74
CA GLU A 273 -0.03 -28.32 43.37
C GLU A 273 0.09 -27.61 44.72
N PRO A 274 -0.79 -26.64 45.00
CA PRO A 274 -0.64 -25.82 46.18
C PRO A 274 -0.56 -26.76 47.39
N ALA A 275 0.38 -26.48 48.30
CA ALA A 275 0.61 -27.27 49.50
C ALA A 275 -0.66 -27.45 50.36
N SER A 276 -1.76 -26.76 50.03
CA SER A 276 -3.11 -27.01 50.53
C SER A 276 -3.61 -28.44 50.30
N LEU A 277 -3.24 -29.12 49.20
CA LEU A 277 -3.59 -30.54 49.01
C LEU A 277 -2.84 -31.45 49.99
N ALA A 278 -1.54 -31.17 50.20
CA ALA A 278 -0.74 -31.86 51.20
C ALA A 278 -1.25 -31.59 52.62
N ILE A 279 -1.61 -30.34 52.95
CA ILE A 279 -2.18 -29.97 54.25
C ILE A 279 -3.59 -30.57 54.42
N GLY A 280 -4.41 -30.61 53.37
CA GLY A 280 -5.73 -31.22 53.36
C GLY A 280 -5.68 -32.73 53.64
N LEU A 281 -4.74 -33.43 53.00
CA LEU A 281 -4.51 -34.86 53.27
C LEU A 281 -3.94 -35.09 54.67
N LEU A 282 -3.03 -34.23 55.14
CA LEU A 282 -2.46 -34.35 56.48
C LEU A 282 -3.53 -34.12 57.56
N THR A 283 -4.38 -33.11 57.39
CA THR A 283 -5.49 -32.82 58.31
C THR A 283 -6.56 -33.91 58.30
N ALA A 284 -6.90 -34.46 57.13
CA ALA A 284 -7.79 -35.61 57.01
C ALA A 284 -7.22 -36.86 57.70
N ALA A 285 -5.91 -37.13 57.52
CA ALA A 285 -5.23 -38.24 58.17
C ALA A 285 -5.22 -38.09 59.70
N LEU A 286 -4.93 -36.89 60.21
CA LEU A 286 -4.92 -36.61 61.64
C LEU A 286 -6.33 -36.70 62.26
N ALA A 287 -7.36 -36.22 61.56
CA ALA A 287 -8.75 -36.34 61.99
C ALA A 287 -9.22 -37.81 62.04
N GLY A 288 -8.80 -38.63 61.08
CA GLY A 288 -9.11 -40.07 61.04
C GLY A 288 -8.51 -40.88 62.20
N VAL A 289 -7.29 -40.52 62.66
CA VAL A 289 -6.63 -41.19 63.79
C VAL A 289 -7.33 -40.87 65.12
N GLY A 290 -7.84 -39.64 65.29
CA GLY A 290 -8.55 -39.23 66.51
C GLY A 290 -9.88 -39.95 66.73
N LEU A 291 -10.58 -40.30 65.65
CA LEU A 291 -11.90 -40.95 65.70
C LEU A 291 -11.84 -42.45 66.05
N ARG A 292 -10.68 -43.12 65.94
CA ARG A 292 -10.53 -44.55 66.26
C ARG A 292 -10.40 -44.87 67.76
N ARG A 293 -10.27 -43.88 68.65
CA ARG A 293 -10.06 -44.11 70.10
C ARG A 293 -11.33 -44.09 70.95
N ARG A 294 -12.51 -44.24 70.34
CA ARG A 294 -13.80 -44.32 71.05
C ARG A 294 -14.48 -45.67 70.81
N CYS A 295 -13.86 -46.76 71.27
CA CYS A 295 -14.49 -48.06 71.48
C CYS A 295 -13.89 -48.67 72.74
#